data_AF-A0AAW9EER5-F1
#
_entry.id   AF-A0AAW9EER5-F1
#
_cell.length_a   1.000
_cell.length_b   1.000
_cell.length_c   1.000
_cell.angle_alpha   90.00
_cell.angle_beta   90.00
_cell.angle_gamma   90.00
#
_symmetry.space_group_name_H-M   'P 1'
#
loop_
_entity.id
_entity.type
_entity.pdbx_description
1 polymer ?
#
loop_
_entity_poly.entity_id
_entity_poly.type
_entity_poly.pdbx_seq_one_letter_code
_entity_poly.pdbx_strand_id
1 'polypeptide(L)' 'YDRPQARRRYAEIADHLELSAPGDRTAAKIEKLLAWLEEMKSSLGIPASIREAGVQESDFLAKVDKLSEDAFDDQCTG' A
#
# COMPACT_ATOMS: atom_id res chain seq x y z
N TYR A 1 2.49 -18.77 15.64
CA TYR A 1 2.38 -17.42 15.06
C TYR A 1 1.98 -16.46 16.16
N ASP A 2 2.87 -15.56 16.58
CA ASP A 2 2.58 -14.63 17.68
C ASP A 2 2.01 -13.33 17.12
N ARG A 3 0.68 -13.34 16.89
CA ARG A 3 -0.20 -12.19 16.56
C ARG A 3 0.19 -11.41 15.27
N PRO A 4 -0.72 -10.60 14.68
CA PRO A 4 -0.38 -9.82 13.49
C PRO A 4 0.67 -8.73 13.81
N GLN A 5 1.87 -8.86 13.23
CA GLN A 5 3.00 -7.94 13.45
C GLN A 5 3.21 -6.92 12.31
N ALA A 6 2.38 -6.96 11.26
CA ALA A 6 2.57 -6.14 10.05
C ALA A 6 2.74 -4.64 10.36
N ARG A 7 1.90 -4.07 11.23
CA ARG A 7 2.01 -2.65 11.64
C ARG A 7 3.36 -2.31 12.26
N ARG A 8 3.89 -3.20 13.11
CA ARG A 8 5.21 -3.02 13.72
C ARG A 8 6.30 -3.11 12.65
N ARG A 9 6.21 -4.08 11.74
CA ARG A 9 7.17 -4.25 10.64
C ARG A 9 7.19 -3.04 9.70
N TYR A 10 6.05 -2.46 9.36
CA TYR A 10 6.00 -1.22 8.57
C TYR A 10 6.66 -0.04 9.30
N ALA A 11 6.47 0.07 10.61
CA ALA A 11 7.17 1.08 11.40
C ALA A 11 8.70 0.84 11.47
N GLU A 12 9.14 -0.42 11.54
CA GLU A 12 10.56 -0.79 11.47
C GLU A 12 11.18 -0.40 10.11
N ILE A 13 10.43 -0.55 9.00
CA ILE A 13 10.86 -0.09 7.67
C ILE A 13 11.00 1.44 7.66
N ALA A 14 10.03 2.17 8.20
CA ALA A 14 10.10 3.63 8.29
C ALA A 14 11.30 4.12 9.13
N ASP A 15 11.63 3.42 10.22
CA ASP A 15 12.84 3.69 11.01
C ASP A 15 14.12 3.41 10.22
N HIS A 16 14.15 2.30 9.48
CA HIS A 16 15.31 1.91 8.67
C HIS A 16 15.59 2.88 7.52
N LEU A 17 14.54 3.48 6.95
CA LEU A 17 14.63 4.49 5.90
C LEU A 17 14.79 5.92 6.44
N GLU A 18 14.99 6.08 7.75
CA GLU A 18 15.18 7.38 8.42
C GLU A 18 14.00 8.37 8.21
N LEU A 19 12.79 7.85 8.00
CA LEU A 19 11.58 8.66 7.83
C LEU A 19 11.00 9.11 9.18
N SER A 20 11.25 8.36 10.26
CA SER A 20 10.68 8.63 11.57
C SER A 20 11.49 9.62 12.41
N ALA A 21 10.86 10.17 13.44
CA ALA A 21 11.52 11.00 14.45
C ALA A 21 11.48 10.33 15.83
N PRO A 22 12.42 10.66 16.73
CA PRO A 22 12.37 10.19 18.12
C PRO A 22 11.02 10.53 18.77
N GLY A 23 10.37 9.52 19.36
CA GLY A 23 9.06 9.66 20.01
C GLY A 23 7.86 9.41 19.11
N ASP A 24 8.05 9.18 17.80
CA ASP A 24 6.95 8.83 16.91
C ASP A 24 6.28 7.50 17.31
N ARG A 25 4.95 7.53 17.38
CA ARG A 25 4.14 6.32 17.55
C ARG A 25 4.11 5.52 16.25
N THR A 26 3.91 4.21 16.34
CA THR A 26 3.82 3.28 15.19
C THR A 26 2.91 3.79 14.07
N ALA A 27 1.75 4.39 14.40
CA ALA A 27 0.84 4.95 13.40
C ALA A 27 1.50 6.09 12.59
N ALA A 28 2.16 7.05 13.26
CA ALA A 28 2.84 8.16 12.59
C ALA A 28 3.96 7.66 11.66
N LYS A 29 4.70 6.63 12.08
CA LYS A 29 5.74 6.00 11.25
C LYS A 29 5.16 5.38 9.96
N ILE A 30 4.00 4.73 10.06
CA ILE A 30 3.29 4.17 8.89
C ILE A 30 2.81 5.29 7.97
N GLU A 31 2.21 6.36 8.50
CA GLU A 31 1.79 7.51 7.67
C GLU A 31 2.96 8.15 6.91
N LYS A 32 4.13 8.27 7.56
CA LYS A 32 5.34 8.77 6.89
C LYS A 32 5.85 7.82 5.80
N LEU A 33 5.76 6.51 6.02
CA LEU A 33 6.09 5.52 4.99
C LEU A 33 5.13 5.63 3.78
N LEU A 34 3.83 5.80 4.03
CA LEU A 34 2.85 6.04 2.96
C LEU A 34 3.15 7.32 2.20
N ALA A 35 3.43 8.43 2.88
CA ALA A 35 3.77 9.70 2.25
C ALA A 35 5.01 9.59 1.34
N TRP A 36 6.05 8.89 1.81
CA TRP A 36 7.25 8.63 1.01
C TRP A 36 6.96 7.77 -0.23
N LEU A 37 6.10 6.75 -0.11
CA LEU A 37 5.67 5.94 -1.26
C LEU A 37 4.87 6.77 -2.28
N GLU A 38 4.00 7.66 -1.83
CA GLU A 38 3.24 8.56 -2.72
C GLU A 38 4.15 9.55 -3.46
N GLU A 39 5.12 10.15 -2.76
CA GLU A 39 6.12 11.02 -3.37
C GLU A 39 6.95 10.29 -4.42
N MET A 40 7.40 9.07 -4.10
CA MET A 40 8.15 8.23 -5.03
C MET A 40 7.32 7.88 -6.28
N LYS A 41 6.07 7.43 -6.11
CA LYS A 41 5.16 7.16 -7.22
C LYS A 41 4.98 8.40 -8.11
N SER A 42 4.77 9.57 -7.49
CA SER A 42 4.63 10.84 -8.20
C SER A 42 5.90 11.19 -9.00
N SER A 43 7.08 11.05 -8.39
CA SER A 43 8.37 11.33 -9.05
C SER A 43 8.64 10.44 -10.27
N LEU A 44 8.09 9.23 -10.27
CA LEU A 44 8.20 8.25 -11.35
C LEU A 44 7.06 8.38 -12.38
N GLY A 45 6.13 9.32 -12.19
CA GLY A 45 4.98 9.51 -13.09
C GLY A 45 3.95 8.38 -13.03
N ILE A 46 3.87 7.65 -11.90
CA ILE A 46 2.86 6.61 -11.70
C ILE A 46 1.49 7.28 -11.48
N PRO A 47 0.42 6.87 -12.20
CA PRO A 47 -0.92 7.40 -11.99
C PRO A 47 -1.40 7.24 -10.55
N ALA A 48 -2.13 8.22 -10.01
CA ALA A 48 -2.58 8.19 -8.62
C ALA A 48 -3.77 7.23 -8.41
N SER A 49 -4.41 6.78 -9.50
CA SER A 49 -5.54 5.86 -9.45
C SER A 49 -5.62 4.95 -10.68
N ILE A 50 -6.35 3.83 -10.55
CA ILE A 50 -6.66 2.91 -11.67
C ILE A 50 -7.40 3.65 -12.80
N ARG A 51 -8.24 4.63 -12.44
CA ARG A 51 -8.93 5.50 -13.41
C ARG A 51 -7.95 6.36 -14.21
N GLU A 52 -6.99 6.99 -13.54
CA GLU A 52 -5.95 7.79 -14.21
C GLU A 52 -5.01 6.95 -15.07
N ALA A 53 -4.89 5.65 -14.76
CA ALA A 53 -4.21 4.69 -15.62
C ALA A 53 -5.02 4.30 -16.89
N GLY A 54 -6.22 4.86 -17.08
CA GLY A 54 -7.03 4.72 -18.30
C GLY A 54 -8.14 3.66 -18.23
N VAL A 55 -8.45 3.11 -17.06
CA VAL A 55 -9.54 2.13 -16.91
C VAL A 55 -10.87 2.84 -16.73
N GLN A 56 -11.85 2.51 -17.56
CA GLN A 56 -13.21 3.03 -17.44
C GLN A 56 -13.91 2.42 -16.22
N GLU A 57 -14.68 3.24 -15.50
CA GLU A 57 -15.39 2.81 -14.30
C GLU A 57 -16.37 1.66 -14.56
N SER A 58 -17.09 1.69 -15.69
CA SER A 58 -17.99 0.60 -16.10
C SER A 58 -17.25 -0.73 -16.28
N ASP A 59 -16.07 -0.69 -16.89
CA ASP A 59 -15.26 -1.88 -17.14
C ASP A 59 -14.65 -2.42 -15.84
N PHE A 60 -14.29 -1.53 -14.91
CA PHE A 60 -13.83 -1.90 -13.58
C PHE A 60 -14.94 -2.58 -12.76
N LEU A 61 -16.10 -1.94 -12.65
CA LEU A 61 -17.24 -2.46 -11.88
C LEU A 61 -17.75 -3.79 -12.43
N ALA A 62 -17.72 -3.99 -13.74
CA ALA A 62 -18.11 -5.26 -14.36
C ALA A 62 -17.15 -6.43 -14.05
N LYS A 63 -15.93 -6.14 -13.56
CA LYS A 63 -14.86 -7.14 -13.36
C LYS A 63 -14.40 -7.27 -11.91
N VAL A 64 -14.68 -6.29 -11.04
CA VAL A 64 -14.11 -6.20 -9.69
C VAL A 64 -14.43 -7.43 -8.83
N ASP A 65 -15.64 -7.99 -8.95
CA ASP A 65 -16.05 -9.16 -8.18
C ASP A 65 -15.16 -10.37 -8.52
N LYS A 66 -15.05 -10.69 -9.82
CA LYS A 66 -14.20 -11.79 -10.30
C LYS A 66 -12.72 -11.55 -9.97
N LEU A 67 -12.21 -10.33 -10.16
CA LEU A 67 -10.82 -10.00 -9.82
C LEU A 67 -10.52 -10.18 -8.33
N SER A 68 -11.50 -9.93 -7.47
CA SER A 68 -11.35 -10.10 -6.02
C SER A 68 -11.30 -11.58 -5.62
N GLU A 69 -12.11 -12.43 -6.25
CA GLU A 69 -12.05 -13.89 -6.07
C GLU A 69 -10.73 -14.46 -6.59
N ASP A 70 -10.35 -14.11 -7.83
CA ASP A 70 -9.10 -14.55 -8.44
C ASP A 70 -7.87 -14.13 -7.59
N ALA A 71 -7.89 -12.93 -6.99
CA ALA A 71 -6.82 -12.45 -6.12
C ALA A 71 -6.74 -13.18 -4.77
N PHE A 72 -7.87 -13.66 -4.25
CA PHE A 72 -7.90 -14.47 -3.03
C PHE A 72 -7.29 -15.85 -3.28
N ASP A 73 -7.55 -16.44 -4.45
CA ASP A 73 -7.04 -17.76 -4.84
C ASP A 73 -5.59 -17.74 -5.36
N ASP A 74 -5.00 -16.56 -5.55
CA ASP A 74 -3.61 -16.40 -5.95
C ASP A 74 -2.65 -16.95 -4.88
N GLN A 75 -1.63 -17.68 -5.32
CA GLN A 75 -0.67 -18.34 -4.42
C GLN A 75 0.18 -17.36 -3.61
N CYS A 76 0.23 -16.07 -3.96
CA CYS A 76 0.91 -15.04 -3.17
C CYS A 76 0.10 -14.62 -1.93
N THR A 77 -1.21 -14.90 -1.89
CA THR A 77 -2.12 -14.47 -0.81
C THR A 77 -2.20 -15.47 0.35
N GLY A 78 -1.96 -16.77 0.07
CA GLY A 78 -2.08 -17.88 1.02
C GLY A 78 -1.00 -17.99 2.09
#